data_AF-A0A966G5E7-F1
#
_entry.id   AF-A0A966G5E7-F1
#
_cell.length_a   1.000
_cell.length_b   1.000
_cell.length_c   1.000
_cell.angle_alpha   90.00
_cell.angle_beta   90.00
_cell.angle_gamma   90.00
#
_symmetry.space_group_name_H-M   'P 1'
#
loop_
_entity.id
_entity.type
_entity.pdbx_description
1 polymer ?
#
loop_
_entity_poly.entity_id
_entity_poly.type
_entity_poly.pdbx_seq_one_letter_code
_entity_poly.pdbx_strand_id
1 'polypeptide(L)' 'MRSLLFAPGEFYHVYNRGTDKRPIFSDAGDCVRFQDLLYLSNSEQSVNVRDVKRRFDPVYSYERG' A
#
# COMPACT_ATOMS: atom_id res chain seq x y z
N MET A 1 3.33 -17.24 -14.55
CA MET A 1 3.61 -15.79 -14.60
C MET A 1 2.45 -15.13 -15.35
N ARG A 2 1.86 -14.05 -14.84
CA ARG A 2 0.76 -13.35 -15.53
C ARG A 2 1.34 -12.54 -16.69
N SER A 3 0.77 -12.67 -17.89
CA SER A 3 1.20 -11.97 -19.13
C SER A 3 0.40 -10.68 -19.36
N LEU A 4 0.35 -9.80 -18.36
CA LEU A 4 -0.33 -8.51 -18.48
C LEU A 4 0.74 -7.42 -18.64
N LEU A 5 0.63 -6.64 -19.71
CA LEU A 5 1.41 -5.42 -19.90
C LEU A 5 0.69 -4.26 -19.22
N PHE A 6 1.39 -3.55 -18.34
CA PHE A 6 0.88 -2.33 -17.73
C PHE A 6 1.08 -1.15 -18.69
N ALA A 7 0.10 -0.26 -18.78
CA ALA A 7 0.16 0.97 -19.57
C ALA A 7 -0.22 2.20 -18.71
N PRO A 8 0.37 3.38 -18.96
CA PRO A 8 0.01 4.61 -18.24
C PRO A 8 -1.45 5.00 -18.45
N GLY A 9 -2.11 5.48 -17.39
CA GLY A 9 -3.51 5.96 -17.44
C GLY A 9 -4.58 4.87 -17.34
N GLU A 10 -4.18 3.60 -17.30
CA GLU A 10 -5.11 2.46 -17.20
C GLU A 10 -5.44 2.10 -15.75
N PHE A 11 -6.64 1.56 -15.54
CA PHE A 11 -7.11 1.09 -14.23
C PHE A 11 -7.04 -0.43 -14.13
N TYR A 12 -6.48 -0.93 -13.03
CA TYR A 12 -6.32 -2.36 -12.81
C TYR A 12 -6.91 -2.78 -11.46
N HIS A 13 -7.58 -3.93 -11.44
CA HIS A 13 -7.99 -4.55 -10.19
C HIS A 13 -6.84 -5.37 -9.59
N VAL A 14 -6.43 -4.99 -8.38
CA VAL A 14 -5.40 -5.70 -7.61
C VAL A 14 -6.08 -6.55 -6.55
N TYR A 15 -5.79 -7.85 -6.54
CA TYR A 15 -6.27 -8.79 -5.53
C TYR A 15 -5.08 -9.42 -4.82
N ASN A 16 -5.05 -9.33 -3.49
CA ASN A 16 -4.03 -9.94 -2.65
C ASN A 16 -4.52 -11.29 -2.11
N ARG A 17 -3.63 -12.28 -2.00
CA ARG A 17 -3.90 -13.58 -1.36
C ARG A 17 -2.71 -13.99 -0.50
N GLY A 18 -2.97 -14.64 0.63
CA GLY A 18 -1.90 -15.20 1.44
C GLY A 18 -1.27 -16.42 0.75
N THR A 19 0.02 -16.64 1.01
CA THR A 19 0.70 -17.89 0.67
C THR A 19 -0.05 -19.06 1.30
N ASP A 20 -0.21 -20.16 0.57
CA ASP A 20 -0.98 -21.33 0.99
C ASP A 20 -2.42 -21.02 1.45
N LYS A 21 -3.05 -19.97 0.90
CA LYS A 21 -4.40 -19.50 1.29
C LYS A 21 -4.52 -19.09 2.76
N ARG A 22 -3.40 -18.76 3.42
CA ARG A 22 -3.42 -18.27 4.79
C ARG A 22 -4.11 -16.90 4.86
N PRO A 23 -4.71 -16.55 6.01
CA PRO A 23 -5.16 -15.18 6.27
C PRO A 23 -4.01 -14.19 6.05
N ILE A 24 -4.28 -13.08 5.36
CA ILE A 24 -3.29 -12.03 5.07
C ILE A 24 -3.06 -11.15 6.30
N PHE A 25 -4.14 -10.90 7.05
CA PHE A 25 -4.15 -10.03 8.22
C PHE A 25 -4.56 -10.87 9.43
N SER A 26 -3.79 -10.78 10.51
CA SER A 26 -4.11 -11.48 11.76
C SER A 26 -5.07 -10.66 12.61
N ASP A 27 -5.04 -9.34 12.45
CA ASP A 27 -5.92 -8.38 13.12
C ASP A 27 -6.24 -7.16 12.22
N ALA A 28 -7.07 -6.24 12.74
CA ALA A 28 -7.43 -5.02 12.02
C ALA A 28 -6.24 -4.05 11.86
N GLY A 29 -5.28 -4.06 12.79
CA GLY A 29 -4.08 -3.23 12.74
C GLY A 29 -3.17 -3.60 11.58
N ASP A 30 -3.05 -4.90 11.28
CA ASP A 30 -2.36 -5.39 10.08
C ASP A 30 -2.98 -4.85 8.79
N CYS A 31 -4.32 -4.84 8.72
CA CYS A 31 -5.06 -4.32 7.56
C CYS A 31 -4.87 -2.80 7.39
N VAL A 32 -4.92 -2.04 8.48
CA VAL A 32 -4.66 -0.59 8.47
C VAL A 32 -3.21 -0.30 8.06
N ARG A 33 -2.25 -1.01 8.67
CA ARG A 33 -0.83 -0.86 8.34
C ARG A 33 -0.54 -1.19 6.88
N PHE A 34 -1.20 -2.21 6.32
CA PHE A 34 -1.07 -2.55 4.91
C PHE A 34 -1.58 -1.42 4.01
N GLN A 35 -2.74 -0.81 4.33
CA GLN A 35 -3.28 0.31 3.57
C GLN A 35 -2.37 1.55 3.64
N ASP A 36 -1.85 1.88 4.84
CA ASP A 36 -0.88 2.98 5.01
C ASP A 36 0.35 2.77 4.14
N LEU A 37 0.91 1.56 4.15
CA LEU A 37 2.09 1.21 3.36
C LEU A 37 1.78 1.26 1.86
N LEU A 38 0.64 0.73 1.43
CA LEU A 38 0.22 0.79 0.04
C LEU A 38 0.11 2.23 -0.45
N TYR A 39 -0.48 3.12 0.35
CA TYR A 39 -0.55 4.55 0.05
C TYR A 39 0.86 5.16 -0.07
N LEU A 40 1.69 5.01 0.96
CA LEU A 40 3.03 5.62 1.00
C LEU A 40 3.99 5.06 -0.05
N SER A 41 3.88 3.78 -0.40
CA SER A 41 4.71 3.15 -1.45
C SER A 41 4.34 3.63 -2.85
N ASN A 42 3.17 4.24 -3.05
CA ASN A 42 2.81 4.92 -4.29
C ASN A 42 3.24 6.40 -4.26
N SER A 43 4.38 6.72 -3.63
CA SER A 43 4.97 8.06 -3.68
C SER A 43 6.07 8.12 -4.73
N GLU A 44 6.25 9.28 -5.36
CA GLU A 44 7.33 9.50 -6.33
C GLU A 44 8.73 9.47 -5.68
N GLN A 45 8.79 9.72 -4.37
CA GLN A 45 10.02 9.78 -3.59
C GLN A 45 10.12 8.64 -2.56
N SER A 46 11.33 8.37 -2.10
CA SER A 46 11.56 7.42 -1.00
C SER A 46 10.96 7.94 0.31
N VAL A 47 10.15 7.12 0.96
CA VAL A 47 9.44 7.49 2.19
C VAL A 47 9.98 6.75 3.41
N ASN A 48 10.22 7.48 4.51
CA ASN A 48 10.39 6.89 5.83
C ASN A 48 9.03 6.85 6.55
N VAL A 49 8.44 5.66 6.63
CA VAL A 49 7.09 5.45 7.20
C VAL A 49 7.00 5.93 8.65
N ARG A 50 8.05 5.72 9.44
CA ARG A 50 8.06 6.13 10.86
C ARG A 50 8.02 7.65 11.00
N ASP A 51 8.75 8.36 10.16
CA ASP A 51 8.76 9.82 10.17
C ASP A 51 7.44 10.41 9.69
N VAL A 52 6.84 9.83 8.64
CA VAL A 52 5.52 10.27 8.14
C VAL A 52 4.45 10.06 9.21
N LYS A 53 4.34 8.85 9.79
CA LYS A 53 3.34 8.56 10.83
C LYS A 53 3.45 9.44 12.08
N ARG A 54 4.62 10.02 12.36
CA ARG A 54 4.82 10.97 13.47
C ARG A 54 4.31 12.37 13.15
N ARG A 55 4.27 12.74 11.86
CA ARG A 55 3.92 14.09 11.39
C ARG A 55 2.51 14.20 10.82
N PHE A 56 1.97 13.09 10.31
CA PHE A 56 0.68 13.03 9.63
C PHE A 56 -0.17 11.93 10.24
N ASP A 57 -1.28 12.33 10.86
CA ASP A 57 -2.34 11.44 11.35
C ASP A 57 -3.71 12.05 10.95
N PRO A 58 -4.43 11.45 10.00
CA PRO A 58 -4.15 10.18 9.31
C PRO A 58 -2.99 10.29 8.29
N VAL A 59 -2.37 9.15 7.97
CA VAL A 59 -1.27 9.04 6.97
C VAL A 59 -1.64 9.61 5.60
N TYR A 60 -2.93 9.56 5.25
CA TYR A 60 -3.46 10.07 3.97
C TYR A 60 -3.32 11.59 3.78
N SER A 61 -2.93 12.33 4.83
CA SER A 61 -2.60 13.75 4.75
C SER A 61 -1.19 14.02 4.22
N TYR A 62 -0.39 12.97 3.98
CA TYR A 62 0.94 13.09 3.40
C TYR A 62 0.87 13.15 1.86
N GLU A 63 1.32 14.26 1.28
CA GLU A 63 1.45 14.43 -0.17
C GLU A 63 2.53 13.50 -0.74
N ARG A 64 2.18 12.76 -1.80
CA ARG A 64 3.00 11.67 -2.36
C ARG A 64 3.91 12.07 -3.53
N GLY A 65 3.87 13.34 -3.92
CA GLY A 65 4.42 13.81 -5.20
C GLY A 65 3.34 13.82 -6.26
#